data_AF-Q5KTI7-F1
#
_entry.id   AF-Q5KTI7-F1
#
_cell.length_a   1.000
_cell.length_b   1.000
_cell.length_c   1.000
_cell.angle_alpha   90.00
_cell.angle_beta   90.00
_cell.angle_gamma   90.00
#
_symmetry.space_group_name_H-M   'P 1'
#
loop_
_entity.id
_entity.type
_entity.pdbx_description
1 polymer ?
#
loop_
_entity_poly.entity_id
_entity_poly.type
_entity_poly.pdbx_seq_one_letter_code
_entity_poly.pdbx_strand_id
1 'polypeptide(L)'
;ATRKIAKAFAISGPFNVQFLVKGNDVLVIECNLRASRSFPFVSKTLGVDFIDVATKVMIGENVDEKPLPTLDHPIIPADYVAIKAPMFSWPRLRDADPILRCEMASTGEVACSGEGIHTAFLKAMLSTGFKIPQKGILIGIQQSFRP
;
A
#
# COMPACT_ATOMS: atom_id res chain seq x y z
N ALA A 1 -10.95 15.17 3.17
CA ALA A 1 -12.05 14.22 2.90
C ALA A 1 -12.25 13.21 4.03
N THR A 2 -11.20 12.48 4.43
CA THR A 2 -11.26 11.37 5.40
C THR A 2 -11.96 11.70 6.73
N ARG A 3 -11.68 12.87 7.35
CA ARG A 3 -12.37 13.34 8.57
C ARG A 3 -13.90 13.42 8.41
N LYS A 4 -14.37 13.90 7.25
CA LYS A 4 -15.81 14.01 6.95
C LYS A 4 -16.45 12.63 6.80
N ILE A 5 -15.78 11.71 6.11
CA ILE A 5 -16.25 10.33 5.91
C ILE A 5 -16.36 9.60 7.25
N ALA A 6 -15.32 9.67 8.09
CA ALA A 6 -15.33 9.02 9.40
C ALA A 6 -16.48 9.50 10.29
N LYS A 7 -16.74 10.82 10.30
CA LYS A 7 -17.87 11.40 11.03
C LYS A 7 -19.22 10.99 10.44
N ALA A 8 -19.36 11.00 9.12
CA ALA A 8 -20.63 10.69 8.44
C ALA A 8 -21.09 9.24 8.67
N PHE A 9 -20.15 8.30 8.78
CA PHE A 9 -20.46 6.89 9.04
C PHE A 9 -20.30 6.47 10.51
N ALA A 10 -20.04 7.42 11.42
CA ALA A 10 -19.80 7.16 12.85
C ALA A 10 -18.82 5.98 13.07
N ILE A 11 -17.67 6.02 12.39
CA ILE A 11 -16.74 4.89 12.35
C ILE A 11 -16.06 4.68 13.71
N SER A 12 -16.24 3.48 14.28
CA SER A 12 -15.54 2.98 15.47
C SER A 12 -14.87 1.65 15.16
N GLY A 13 -13.75 1.70 14.43
CA GLY A 13 -13.05 0.52 13.93
C GLY A 13 -12.19 0.82 12.69
N PRO A 14 -11.67 -0.20 12.00
CA PRO A 14 -10.76 -0.01 10.87
C PRO A 14 -11.54 0.33 9.60
N PHE A 15 -10.99 1.22 8.77
CA PHE A 15 -11.52 1.52 7.44
C PHE A 15 -10.42 1.94 6.47
N ASN A 16 -10.74 1.97 5.18
CA ASN A 16 -9.86 2.42 4.10
C ASN A 16 -10.65 3.26 3.08
N VAL A 17 -10.00 4.29 2.53
CA VAL A 17 -10.54 5.10 1.44
C VAL A 17 -9.51 5.15 0.31
N GLN A 18 -9.96 4.97 -0.92
CA GLN A 18 -9.14 5.07 -2.12
C GLN A 18 -9.40 6.40 -2.83
N PHE A 19 -8.34 7.04 -3.32
CA PHE A 19 -8.39 8.34 -3.97
C PHE A 19 -7.73 8.32 -5.33
N LEU A 20 -8.27 9.10 -6.27
CA LEU A 20 -7.61 9.52 -7.50
C LEU A 20 -7.10 10.95 -7.29
N VAL A 21 -5.82 11.19 -7.62
CA VAL A 21 -5.19 12.50 -7.49
C VAL A 21 -4.60 12.94 -8.82
N LYS A 22 -4.98 14.13 -9.31
CA LYS A 22 -4.40 14.77 -10.49
C LYS A 22 -4.18 16.26 -10.21
N GLY A 23 -2.93 16.66 -10.01
CA GLY A 23 -2.63 18.01 -9.51
C GLY A 23 -3.28 18.22 -8.14
N ASN A 24 -4.15 19.21 -8.02
CA ASN A 24 -4.90 19.49 -6.79
C ASN A 24 -6.29 18.82 -6.75
N ASP A 25 -6.72 18.17 -7.84
CA ASP A 25 -8.00 17.46 -7.86
C ASP A 25 -7.86 16.14 -7.09
N VAL A 26 -8.68 15.98 -6.05
CA VAL A 26 -8.71 14.79 -5.19
C VAL A 26 -10.13 14.22 -5.20
N LEU A 27 -10.29 13.06 -5.85
CA LEU A 27 -11.57 12.37 -5.99
C LEU A 27 -11.57 11.07 -5.18
N VAL A 28 -12.69 10.77 -4.51
CA VAL A 28 -12.88 9.47 -3.84
C VAL A 28 -13.28 8.43 -4.88
N ILE A 29 -12.59 7.29 -4.87
CA ILE A 29 -12.96 6.11 -5.67
C ILE A 29 -13.96 5.27 -4.89
N GLU A 30 -13.54 4.77 -3.71
CA GLU A 30 -14.36 3.92 -2.85
C GLU A 30 -13.96 4.06 -1.36
N CYS A 31 -14.86 3.63 -0.48
CA CYS A 31 -14.63 3.52 0.96
C CYS A 31 -14.99 2.11 1.43
N ASN A 32 -14.04 1.43 2.06
CA ASN A 32 -14.22 0.11 2.65
C ASN A 32 -14.25 0.26 4.18
N LEU A 33 -15.40 0.03 4.82
CA LEU A 33 -15.56 0.04 6.29
C LEU A 33 -15.04 -1.26 6.94
N ARG A 34 -13.79 -1.60 6.64
CA ARG A 34 -13.07 -2.75 7.17
C ARG A 34 -11.56 -2.54 7.03
N ALA A 35 -10.77 -3.40 7.66
CA ALA A 35 -9.34 -3.46 7.42
C ALA A 35 -9.04 -3.77 5.94
N SER A 36 -8.05 -3.09 5.38
CA SER A 36 -7.54 -3.33 4.03
C SER A 36 -6.29 -4.22 4.07
N ARG A 37 -5.93 -4.79 2.92
CA ARG A 37 -4.70 -5.59 2.75
C ARG A 37 -3.40 -4.81 3.04
N SER A 38 -3.43 -3.48 3.17
CA SER A 38 -2.26 -2.69 3.50
C SER A 38 -2.06 -2.46 5.01
N PHE A 39 -2.99 -2.88 5.87
CA PHE A 39 -2.87 -2.69 7.32
C PHE A 39 -1.59 -3.28 7.91
N PRO A 40 -1.19 -4.53 7.59
CA PRO A 40 0.07 -5.09 8.11
C PRO A 40 1.30 -4.29 7.68
N PHE A 41 1.31 -3.85 6.41
CA PHE A 41 2.39 -3.03 5.86
C PHE A 41 2.51 -1.68 6.58
N VAL A 42 1.41 -0.92 6.65
CA VAL A 42 1.38 0.38 7.32
C VAL A 42 1.74 0.24 8.81
N SER A 43 1.24 -0.81 9.46
CA SER A 43 1.53 -1.04 10.88
C SER A 43 3.01 -1.26 11.15
N LYS A 44 3.67 -2.09 10.33
CA LYS A 44 5.11 -2.34 10.44
C LYS A 44 5.95 -1.13 10.05
N THR A 45 5.50 -0.34 9.08
CA THR A 45 6.19 0.90 8.66
C THR A 45 6.07 2.02 9.69
N LEU A 46 4.97 2.12 10.43
CA LEU A 46 4.80 3.20 11.42
C LEU A 46 5.15 2.77 12.84
N GLY A 47 5.41 1.48 13.08
CA GLY A 47 5.69 0.95 14.41
C GLY A 47 4.47 0.92 15.33
N VAL A 48 3.26 0.99 14.76
CA VAL A 48 1.99 0.99 15.49
C VAL A 48 1.13 -0.13 14.93
N ASP A 49 0.61 -1.03 15.77
CA ASP A 49 -0.32 -2.05 15.31
C ASP A 49 -1.73 -1.48 15.18
N PHE A 50 -2.14 -1.18 13.94
CA PHE A 50 -3.46 -0.59 13.67
C PHE A 50 -4.61 -1.57 13.96
N ILE A 51 -4.35 -2.89 13.93
CA ILE A 51 -5.37 -3.88 14.26
C ILE A 51 -5.57 -3.96 15.78
N ASP A 52 -4.49 -3.88 16.57
CA ASP A 52 -4.58 -3.77 18.03
C ASP A 52 -5.39 -2.52 18.43
N VAL A 53 -5.04 -1.35 17.89
CA VAL A 53 -5.76 -0.09 18.15
C VAL A 53 -7.23 -0.21 17.75
N ALA A 54 -7.51 -0.70 16.54
CA ALA A 54 -8.88 -0.85 16.06
C ALA A 54 -9.69 -1.84 16.92
N THR A 55 -9.07 -2.92 17.38
CA THR A 55 -9.70 -3.92 18.25
C THR A 55 -10.09 -3.31 19.59
N LYS A 56 -9.16 -2.58 20.24
CA LYS A 56 -9.41 -1.87 21.49
C LYS A 56 -10.59 -0.90 21.36
N VAL A 57 -10.62 -0.11 20.29
CA VAL A 57 -11.72 0.81 19.99
C VAL A 57 -13.06 0.06 19.84
N MET A 58 -13.09 -1.07 19.13
CA MET A 58 -14.33 -1.83 18.90
C MET A 58 -14.88 -2.48 20.18
N ILE A 59 -14.04 -2.84 21.13
CA ILE A 59 -14.46 -3.45 22.41
C ILE A 59 -14.65 -2.43 23.55
N GLY A 60 -14.40 -1.14 23.29
CA GLY A 60 -14.50 -0.07 24.30
C GLY A 60 -13.33 -0.01 25.29
N GLU A 61 -12.20 -0.62 24.97
CA GLU A 61 -10.96 -0.50 25.75
C GLU A 61 -10.34 0.88 25.52
N ASN A 62 -9.82 1.50 26.58
CA ASN A 62 -9.18 2.80 26.46
C ASN A 62 -7.90 2.71 25.63
N VAL A 63 -7.68 3.71 24.77
CA VAL A 63 -6.50 3.84 23.94
C VAL A 63 -5.87 5.21 24.22
N ASP A 64 -4.58 5.22 24.57
CA ASP A 64 -3.82 6.47 24.59
C ASP A 64 -3.56 6.92 23.14
N GLU A 65 -4.14 8.06 22.75
CA GLU A 65 -3.99 8.63 21.42
C GLU A 65 -2.68 9.39 21.22
N LYS A 66 -1.98 9.77 22.30
CA LYS A 66 -0.78 10.60 22.23
C LYS A 66 0.35 10.01 21.36
N PRO A 67 0.66 8.70 21.42
CA PRO A 67 1.68 8.09 20.55
C PRO A 67 1.14 7.68 19.17
N LEU A 68 -0.15 7.88 18.86
CA LEU A 68 -0.76 7.39 17.63
C LEU A 68 -0.64 8.39 16.47
N PRO A 69 -0.58 7.90 15.21
CA PRO A 69 -0.57 8.74 14.03
C PRO A 69 -1.97 9.30 13.74
N THR A 70 -2.36 10.34 14.49
CA THR A 70 -3.63 11.04 14.29
C THR A 70 -3.58 11.95 13.06
N LEU A 71 -4.73 12.46 12.62
CA LEU A 71 -4.78 13.38 11.48
C LEU A 71 -4.02 14.69 11.72
N ASP A 72 -3.88 15.11 12.98
CA ASP A 72 -3.23 16.36 13.35
C ASP A 72 -1.73 16.16 13.67
N HIS A 73 -1.35 14.93 14.04
CA HIS A 73 0.03 14.53 14.34
C HIS A 73 0.41 13.22 13.62
N PRO A 74 0.64 13.27 12.28
CA PRO A 74 1.01 12.08 11.54
C PRO A 74 2.44 11.62 11.87
N ILE A 75 2.64 10.31 11.94
CA ILE A 75 3.98 9.70 11.98
C ILE A 75 4.47 9.56 10.54
N ILE A 76 5.60 10.20 10.22
CA ILE A 76 6.24 10.13 8.91
C ILE A 76 7.67 9.63 9.12
N PRO A 77 8.03 8.43 8.62
CA PRO A 77 9.41 7.96 8.64
C PRO A 77 10.34 8.96 7.94
N ALA A 78 11.34 9.46 8.66
CA ALA A 78 12.29 10.45 8.14
C ALA A 78 13.49 9.79 7.47
N ASP A 79 14.02 8.71 8.06
CA ASP A 79 15.31 8.13 7.66
C ASP A 79 15.16 6.95 6.67
N TYR A 80 13.94 6.55 6.36
CA TYR A 80 13.70 5.42 5.44
C TYR A 80 12.35 5.51 4.73
N VAL A 81 12.25 4.77 3.62
CA VAL A 81 11.04 4.55 2.85
C VAL A 81 10.72 3.05 2.86
N ALA A 82 9.44 2.72 2.95
CA ALA A 82 8.94 1.36 2.80
C ALA A 82 8.19 1.21 1.47
N ILE A 83 8.43 0.11 0.76
CA ILE A 83 7.73 -0.25 -0.47
C ILE A 83 7.05 -1.60 -0.28
N LYS A 84 5.80 -1.67 -0.74
CA LYS A 84 5.03 -2.91 -0.89
C LYS A 84 4.90 -3.24 -2.37
N ALA A 85 5.38 -4.42 -2.78
CA ALA A 85 5.28 -4.89 -4.16
C ALA A 85 4.47 -6.20 -4.23
N PRO A 86 3.72 -6.42 -5.32
CA PRO A 86 2.97 -7.66 -5.51
C PRO A 86 3.89 -8.85 -5.79
N MET A 87 3.50 -10.02 -5.29
CA MET A 87 4.05 -11.31 -5.71
C MET A 87 3.06 -11.97 -6.67
N PHE A 88 3.58 -12.58 -7.73
CA PHE A 88 2.78 -13.30 -8.73
C PHE A 88 3.20 -14.76 -8.86
N SER A 89 2.27 -15.59 -9.30
CA SER A 89 2.49 -17.03 -9.49
C SER A 89 2.38 -17.47 -10.95
N TRP A 90 2.72 -16.59 -11.90
CA TRP A 90 2.66 -16.86 -13.35
C TRP A 90 3.29 -18.20 -13.78
N PRO A 91 4.45 -18.64 -13.25
CA PRO A 91 5.02 -19.93 -13.64
C PRO A 91 4.12 -21.14 -13.32
N ARG A 92 3.16 -20.99 -12.42
CA ARG A 92 2.18 -22.02 -12.04
C ARG A 92 0.88 -21.92 -12.85
N LEU A 93 0.62 -20.78 -13.49
CA LEU A 93 -0.57 -20.52 -14.31
C LEU A 93 -0.18 -20.63 -15.79
N ARG A 94 -0.12 -21.87 -16.29
CA ARG A 94 0.12 -22.11 -17.73
C ARG A 94 -0.96 -21.41 -18.55
N ASP A 95 -0.55 -20.82 -19.68
CA ASP A 95 -1.40 -20.10 -20.64
C ASP A 95 -2.06 -18.81 -20.10
N ALA A 96 -1.76 -18.40 -18.87
CA ALA A 96 -2.19 -17.11 -18.36
C ALA A 96 -1.33 -15.99 -18.98
N ASP A 97 -2.01 -14.96 -19.49
CA ASP A 97 -1.38 -13.75 -19.99
C ASP A 97 -0.85 -12.92 -18.81
N PRO A 98 0.48 -12.72 -18.67
CA PRO A 98 1.09 -12.05 -17.52
C PRO A 98 0.97 -10.51 -17.61
N ILE A 99 -0.24 -10.01 -17.85
CA ILE A 99 -0.56 -8.59 -18.01
C ILE A 99 -1.53 -8.15 -16.91
N LEU A 100 -1.26 -6.98 -16.33
CA LEU A 100 -2.16 -6.36 -15.35
C LEU A 100 -3.40 -5.79 -16.03
N ARG A 101 -4.57 -6.07 -15.44
CA ARG A 101 -5.87 -5.49 -15.84
C ARG A 101 -6.46 -4.72 -14.65
N CYS A 102 -7.69 -4.23 -14.79
CA CYS A 102 -8.40 -3.61 -13.68
C CYS A 102 -8.61 -4.60 -12.51
N GLU A 103 -8.65 -5.90 -12.83
CA GLU A 103 -8.72 -6.99 -11.86
C GLU A 103 -7.36 -7.29 -11.22
N MET A 104 -7.41 -7.65 -9.93
CA MET A 104 -6.23 -8.04 -9.17
C MET A 104 -5.80 -9.47 -9.51
N ALA A 105 -4.62 -9.63 -10.13
CA ALA A 105 -4.04 -10.94 -10.46
C ALA A 105 -2.90 -11.40 -9.50
N SER A 106 -2.49 -10.54 -8.57
CA SER A 106 -1.40 -10.87 -7.62
C SER A 106 -1.87 -11.83 -6.52
N THR A 107 -0.99 -12.74 -6.12
CA THR A 107 -1.29 -13.79 -5.12
C THR A 107 -0.69 -13.51 -3.75
N GLY A 108 0.33 -12.64 -3.69
CA GLY A 108 0.99 -12.28 -2.45
C GLY A 108 1.62 -10.90 -2.52
N GLU A 109 2.52 -10.64 -1.58
CA GLU A 109 3.17 -9.34 -1.40
C GLU A 109 4.54 -9.51 -0.76
N VAL A 110 5.45 -8.59 -1.09
CA VAL A 110 6.69 -8.36 -0.35
C VAL A 110 6.66 -6.92 0.16
N ALA A 111 7.28 -6.71 1.33
CA ALA A 111 7.49 -5.39 1.89
C ALA A 111 8.97 -5.22 2.22
N CYS A 112 9.58 -4.15 1.72
CA CYS A 112 10.99 -3.86 1.94
C CYS A 112 11.18 -2.40 2.36
N SER A 113 12.16 -2.15 3.22
CA SER A 113 12.60 -0.82 3.59
C SER A 113 13.99 -0.49 3.07
N GLY A 114 14.26 0.79 2.85
CA GLY A 114 15.57 1.32 2.51
C GLY A 114 15.64 2.81 2.78
N GLU A 115 16.84 3.37 2.77
CA GLU A 115 17.10 4.81 3.00
C GLU A 115 16.30 5.71 2.05
N GLY A 116 15.97 5.21 0.85
CA GLY A 116 15.11 5.90 -0.09
C GLY A 116 14.34 4.94 -0.99
N ILE A 117 13.48 5.52 -1.84
CA ILE A 117 12.59 4.78 -2.74
C ILE A 117 13.37 3.84 -3.68
N HIS A 118 14.50 4.27 -4.23
CA HIS A 118 15.30 3.48 -5.16
C HIS A 118 15.83 2.19 -4.51
N THR A 119 16.43 2.31 -3.33
CA THR A 119 16.99 1.18 -2.58
C THR A 119 15.89 0.23 -2.12
N ALA A 120 14.77 0.76 -1.60
CA ALA A 120 13.62 -0.06 -1.22
C ALA A 120 13.01 -0.80 -2.43
N PHE A 121 12.99 -0.15 -3.61
CA PHE A 121 12.43 -0.73 -4.83
C PHE A 121 13.28 -1.87 -5.36
N LEU A 122 14.60 -1.69 -5.44
CA LEU A 122 15.52 -2.76 -5.84
C LEU A 122 15.43 -3.96 -4.88
N LYS A 123 15.34 -3.72 -3.57
CA LYS A 123 15.12 -4.78 -2.58
C LYS A 123 13.80 -5.52 -2.81
N ALA A 124 12.71 -4.80 -3.10
CA ALA A 124 11.41 -5.40 -3.39
C ALA A 124 11.42 -6.23 -4.69
N MET A 125 12.09 -5.74 -5.73
CA MET A 125 12.29 -6.46 -7.00
C MET A 125 13.08 -7.76 -6.78
N LEU A 126 14.19 -7.71 -6.04
CA LEU A 126 14.95 -8.91 -5.69
C LEU A 126 14.13 -9.89 -4.84
N SER A 127 13.35 -9.38 -3.89
CA SER A 127 12.51 -10.20 -2.99
C SER A 127 11.34 -10.88 -3.71
N THR A 128 10.90 -10.34 -4.85
CA THR A 128 9.91 -10.98 -5.72
C THR A 128 10.51 -12.01 -6.67
N GLY A 129 11.84 -12.23 -6.62
CA GLY A 129 12.55 -13.23 -7.42
C GLY A 129 13.08 -12.71 -8.75
N PHE A 130 12.91 -11.42 -9.06
CA PHE A 130 13.57 -10.82 -10.23
C PHE A 130 15.08 -10.70 -10.01
N LYS A 131 15.82 -10.78 -11.11
CA LYS A 131 17.26 -10.53 -11.13
C LYS A 131 17.51 -9.18 -11.79
N ILE A 132 18.34 -8.35 -11.17
CA ILE A 132 18.74 -7.08 -11.77
C ILE A 132 19.52 -7.38 -13.07
N PRO A 133 19.09 -6.86 -14.23
CA PRO A 133 19.74 -7.16 -15.50
C PRO A 133 21.15 -6.57 -15.57
N GLN A 134 22.10 -7.35 -16.10
CA GLN A 134 23.51 -6.95 -16.28
C GLN A 134 23.97 -6.99 -17.75
N LYS A 135 23.07 -7.34 -18.68
CA LYS A 135 23.35 -7.48 -20.11
C LYS A 135 22.42 -6.55 -20.92
N GLY A 136 21.75 -7.06 -21.95
CA GLY A 136 20.81 -6.28 -22.77
C GLY A 136 19.43 -6.14 -22.14
N ILE A 137 18.70 -5.09 -22.57
CA ILE A 137 17.30 -4.84 -22.24
C ILE A 137 16.51 -4.80 -23.56
N LEU A 138 15.46 -5.61 -23.67
CA LEU A 138 14.52 -5.56 -24.80
C LEU A 138 13.47 -4.47 -24.54
N ILE A 139 13.24 -3.59 -25.52
CA ILE A 139 12.27 -2.50 -25.42
C ILE A 139 11.20 -2.67 -26.49
N GLY A 140 9.98 -3.01 -26.06
CA GLY A 140 8.79 -3.03 -26.90
C GLY A 140 7.72 -2.15 -26.27
N ILE A 141 7.30 -1.09 -26.97
CA ILE A 141 6.31 -0.13 -26.49
C ILE A 141 5.28 0.14 -27.59
N GLN A 142 4.04 0.43 -27.18
CA GLN A 142 3.00 0.89 -28.09
C GLN A 142 3.41 2.24 -28.70
N GLN A 143 3.04 2.49 -29.97
CA GLN A 143 3.43 3.71 -30.68
C GLN A 143 2.99 4.99 -29.95
N SER A 144 1.82 4.99 -29.29
CA SER A 144 1.30 6.13 -28.53
C SER A 144 2.08 6.47 -27.25
N PHE A 145 2.98 5.60 -26.81
CA PHE A 145 3.90 5.89 -25.70
C PHE A 145 5.19 6.57 -26.17
N ARG A 146 5.39 6.72 -27.48
CA ARG A 146 6.44 7.58 -28.03
C ARG A 146 5.94 9.03 -27.95
N PRO A 147 6.79 10.00 -27.55
CA PRO A 147 6.44 11.42 -27.52
C PRO A 147 5.99 11.96 -28.88
#